data_AF-A0A318ATD8-F1
#
_entry.id   AF-A0A318ATD8-F1
#
_cell.length_a   1.000
_cell.length_b   1.000
_cell.length_c   1.000
_cell.angle_alpha   90.00
_cell.angle_beta   90.00
_cell.angle_gamma   90.00
#
_symmetry.space_group_name_H-M   'P 1'
#
loop_
_entity.id
_entity.type
_entity.pdbx_description
1 polymer ?
#
loop_
_entity_poly.entity_id
_entity_poly.type
_entity_poly.pdbx_seq_one_letter_code
_entity_poly.pdbx_strand_id
1 'polypeptide(L)'
;MALEPSGGVLILTTDHVSERVPVPRTVWVFGLATLVPFVAASGLFCYGPVSQRGPALVALLAYSTAMLSYLGGVRCGLEIDHIRPRWLTLALSLLPPLAGVALMLGAERFGAAWQLSGFLFVFLLQWLWDVTSHEGPAWRPRLRTLLTTGAALSLAFALEQALAL
;
A
#
# COMPACT_ATOMS: atom_id res chain seq x y z
N MET A 1 -4.56 21.53 -64.08
CA MET A 1 -4.32 22.27 -62.81
C MET A 1 -5.57 22.09 -61.96
N ALA A 2 -5.62 20.97 -61.23
CA ALA A 2 -6.77 20.59 -60.41
C ALA A 2 -6.55 21.18 -59.01
N LEU A 3 -7.52 21.96 -58.52
CA LEU A 3 -7.58 22.47 -57.15
C LEU A 3 -8.58 21.60 -56.38
N GLU A 4 -8.08 20.94 -55.34
CA GLU A 4 -8.85 20.07 -54.45
C GLU A 4 -9.90 20.84 -53.62
N PRO A 5 -11.03 20.19 -53.25
CA PRO A 5 -12.04 20.77 -52.41
C PRO A 5 -11.67 20.71 -50.91
N SER A 6 -11.88 21.84 -50.24
CA SER A 6 -12.01 22.07 -48.81
C SER A 6 -12.25 20.82 -47.94
N GLY A 7 -11.22 20.48 -47.17
CA GLY A 7 -11.23 19.42 -46.17
C GLY A 7 -12.28 19.65 -45.09
N GLY A 8 -13.19 18.69 -44.98
CA GLY A 8 -13.99 18.50 -43.78
C GLY A 8 -13.05 18.24 -42.61
N VAL A 9 -13.00 19.18 -41.66
CA VAL A 9 -12.42 18.95 -40.34
C VAL A 9 -13.38 18.01 -39.62
N LEU A 10 -13.17 16.72 -39.86
CA LEU A 10 -13.63 15.65 -39.00
C LEU A 10 -12.94 15.89 -37.65
N ILE A 11 -13.63 16.55 -36.72
CA ILE A 11 -13.28 16.51 -35.31
C ILE A 11 -13.43 15.05 -34.91
N LEU A 12 -12.34 14.29 -35.06
CA LEU A 12 -12.15 13.05 -34.33
C LEU A 12 -12.18 13.46 -32.87
N THR A 13 -13.35 13.28 -32.24
CA THR A 13 -13.43 12.95 -30.83
C THR A 13 -12.42 11.83 -30.63
N THR A 14 -11.20 12.18 -30.25
CA THR A 14 -10.31 11.25 -29.59
C THR A 14 -11.01 10.97 -28.28
N ASP A 15 -11.87 9.96 -28.29
CA ASP A 15 -12.18 9.23 -27.09
C ASP A 15 -10.83 8.97 -26.45
N HIS A 16 -10.55 9.64 -25.33
CA HIS A 16 -9.47 9.27 -24.45
C HIS A 16 -9.85 7.90 -23.88
N VAL A 17 -9.77 6.86 -24.70
CA VAL A 17 -9.69 5.49 -24.25
C VAL A 17 -8.44 5.48 -23.42
N SER A 18 -8.62 5.67 -22.11
CA SER A 18 -7.58 5.56 -21.10
C SER A 18 -6.87 4.25 -21.38
N GLU A 19 -5.71 4.37 -22.04
CA GLU A 19 -4.92 3.23 -22.47
C GLU A 19 -4.62 2.47 -21.18
N ARG A 20 -5.31 1.34 -20.96
CA ARG A 20 -5.13 0.56 -19.75
C ARG A 20 -3.79 -0.12 -19.87
N VAL A 21 -2.71 0.61 -19.61
CA VAL A 21 -1.35 0.06 -19.60
C VAL A 21 -1.38 -1.12 -18.62
N PRO A 22 -1.24 -2.37 -19.11
CA PRO A 22 -1.31 -3.52 -18.25
C PRO A 22 -0.13 -3.49 -17.28
N VAL A 23 -0.38 -3.86 -16.02
CA VAL A 23 0.70 -3.97 -15.02
C VAL A 23 1.72 -5.00 -15.53
N PRO A 24 3.02 -4.68 -15.59
CA PRO A 24 4.04 -5.64 -15.98
C PRO A 24 4.01 -6.88 -15.06
N ARG A 25 4.12 -8.08 -15.64
CA ARG A 25 4.07 -9.35 -14.87
C ARG A 25 5.07 -9.40 -13.72
N THR A 26 6.27 -8.86 -13.94
CA THR A 26 7.33 -8.76 -12.90
C THR A 26 6.84 -8.00 -11.68
N VAL A 27 6.14 -6.88 -11.88
CA VAL A 27 5.60 -6.05 -10.78
C VAL A 27 4.54 -6.82 -9.99
N TRP A 28 3.70 -7.61 -10.66
CA TRP A 28 2.74 -8.49 -10.00
C TRP A 28 3.40 -9.55 -9.14
N VAL A 29 4.40 -10.25 -9.68
CA VAL A 29 5.09 -11.32 -8.97
C VAL A 29 5.75 -10.80 -7.70
N PHE A 30 6.54 -9.72 -7.80
CA PHE A 30 7.19 -9.15 -6.63
C PHE A 30 6.19 -8.51 -5.67
N GLY A 31 5.14 -7.84 -6.18
CA GLY A 31 4.07 -7.29 -5.34
C GLY A 31 3.40 -8.37 -4.51
N LEU A 32 2.95 -9.46 -5.14
CA LEU A 32 2.32 -10.58 -4.43
C LEU A 32 3.27 -11.30 -3.48
N ALA A 33 4.56 -11.39 -3.83
CA ALA A 33 5.57 -11.95 -2.94
C ALA A 33 5.66 -11.17 -1.61
N THR A 34 5.42 -9.84 -1.62
CA THR A 34 5.37 -9.05 -0.38
C THR A 34 4.18 -9.38 0.53
N LEU A 35 3.16 -10.09 0.05
CA LEU A 35 2.05 -10.53 0.91
C LEU A 35 2.37 -11.81 1.70
N VAL A 36 3.36 -12.58 1.26
CA VAL A 36 3.70 -13.88 1.88
C VAL A 36 4.00 -13.72 3.38
N PRO A 37 4.82 -12.76 3.85
CA PRO A 37 5.08 -12.62 5.27
C PRO A 37 3.85 -12.22 6.10
N PHE A 38 2.95 -11.41 5.53
CA PHE A 38 1.68 -11.06 6.18
C PHE A 38 0.80 -12.29 6.40
N VAL A 39 0.57 -13.07 5.35
CA VAL A 39 -0.29 -14.26 5.41
C VAL A 39 0.33 -15.34 6.31
N ALA A 40 1.64 -15.56 6.19
CA ALA A 40 2.34 -16.56 6.99
C ALA A 40 2.33 -16.20 8.49
N ALA A 41 2.67 -14.96 8.85
CA ALA A 41 2.70 -14.54 10.24
C ALA A 41 1.30 -14.48 10.86
N SER A 42 0.30 -14.01 10.11
CA SER A 42 -1.11 -14.03 10.53
C SER A 42 -1.62 -15.46 10.75
N GLY A 43 -1.39 -16.36 9.79
CA GLY A 43 -1.77 -17.77 9.92
C GLY A 43 -1.11 -18.46 11.11
N LEU A 44 0.17 -18.16 11.36
CA LEU A 44 0.91 -18.71 12.51
C LEU A 44 0.42 -18.14 13.83
N PHE A 45 0.02 -16.87 13.87
CA PHE A 45 -0.60 -16.26 15.05
C PHE A 45 -1.94 -16.92 15.40
N CYS A 46 -2.77 -17.21 14.39
CA CYS A 46 -4.10 -17.77 14.60
C CYS A 46 -4.08 -19.27 14.89
N TYR A 47 -3.38 -20.05 14.06
CA TYR A 47 -3.42 -21.52 14.10
C TYR A 47 -2.17 -22.16 14.68
N GLY A 48 -1.12 -21.38 14.94
CA GLY A 48 0.14 -21.89 15.45
C GLY A 48 0.10 -22.34 16.92
N PRO A 49 1.09 -23.14 17.34
CA PRO A 49 1.30 -23.49 18.73
C PRO A 49 1.41 -22.26 19.63
N VAL A 50 0.96 -22.35 20.88
CA VAL A 50 0.96 -21.22 21.84
C VAL A 50 2.34 -20.56 21.97
N SER A 51 3.42 -21.34 21.94
CA SER A 51 4.80 -20.84 22.00
C SER A 51 5.20 -19.99 20.79
N GLN A 52 4.55 -20.16 19.64
CA GLN A 52 4.86 -19.46 18.39
C GLN A 52 3.97 -18.24 18.15
N ARG A 53 2.84 -18.10 18.85
CA ARG A 53 1.91 -16.98 18.67
C ARG A 53 2.55 -15.63 18.97
N GLY A 54 3.26 -15.50 20.09
CA GLY A 54 3.97 -14.26 20.45
C GLY A 54 4.97 -13.83 19.37
N PRO A 55 5.94 -14.69 18.98
CA PRO A 55 6.86 -14.41 17.89
C PRO A 55 6.17 -14.10 16.55
N ALA A 56 5.08 -14.81 16.22
CA ALA A 56 4.32 -14.58 14.99
C ALA A 56 3.68 -13.19 14.96
N LEU A 57 3.11 -12.74 16.09
CA LEU A 57 2.57 -11.39 16.22
C LEU A 57 3.68 -10.35 16.04
N VAL A 58 4.82 -10.52 16.72
CA VAL A 58 5.98 -9.62 16.58
C VAL A 58 6.45 -9.56 15.12
N ALA A 59 6.54 -10.71 14.44
CA ALA A 59 6.92 -10.76 13.02
C ALA A 59 5.91 -10.02 12.12
N LEU A 60 4.61 -10.20 12.38
CA LEU A 60 3.54 -9.52 11.64
C LEU A 60 3.62 -7.99 11.80
N LEU A 61 3.81 -7.51 13.03
CA LEU A 61 3.93 -6.08 13.32
C LEU A 61 5.24 -5.50 12.77
N ALA A 62 6.36 -6.20 12.92
CA ALA A 62 7.65 -5.78 12.37
C ALA A 62 7.59 -5.65 10.85
N TYR A 63 6.98 -6.62 10.17
CA TYR A 63 6.81 -6.56 8.73
C TYR A 63 5.84 -5.45 8.30
N SER A 64 4.79 -5.20 9.10
CA SER A 64 3.89 -4.05 8.90
C SER A 64 4.63 -2.73 8.96
N THR A 65 5.51 -2.53 9.96
CA THR A 65 6.36 -1.34 10.08
C THR A 65 7.31 -1.19 8.90
N ALA A 66 7.96 -2.29 8.47
CA ALA A 66 8.84 -2.29 7.32
C ALA A 66 8.09 -1.89 6.04
N MET A 67 6.87 -2.40 5.85
CA MET A 67 6.06 -2.09 4.68
C MET A 67 5.56 -0.63 4.70
N LEU A 68 5.12 -0.10 5.86
CA LEU A 68 4.78 1.32 5.98
C LEU A 68 5.98 2.23 5.67
N SER A 69 7.18 1.82 6.08
CA SER A 69 8.42 2.53 5.75
C SER A 69 8.71 2.50 4.26
N TYR A 70 8.51 1.35 3.61
CA TYR A 70 8.61 1.23 2.17
C TYR A 70 7.58 2.11 1.44
N LEU A 71 6.32 2.16 1.90
CA LEU A 71 5.28 3.01 1.31
C LEU A 71 5.63 4.50 1.37
N GLY A 72 6.09 4.97 2.53
CA GLY A 72 6.58 6.34 2.70
C GLY A 72 7.80 6.64 1.83
N GLY A 73 8.77 5.71 1.79
CA GLY A 73 9.98 5.84 0.97
C GLY A 73 9.70 5.92 -0.53
N VAL A 74 8.80 5.08 -1.05
CA VAL A 74 8.38 5.14 -2.47
C VAL A 74 7.78 6.51 -2.79
N ARG A 75 7.00 7.10 -1.87
CA ARG A 75 6.39 8.41 -2.11
C ARG A 75 7.42 9.54 -2.09
N CYS A 76 8.32 9.51 -1.11
CA CYS A 76 9.45 10.43 -1.06
C CYS A 76 10.28 10.36 -2.36
N GLY A 77 10.57 9.15 -2.85
CA GLY A 77 11.31 8.93 -4.09
C GLY A 77 10.63 9.53 -5.32
N LEU A 78 9.30 9.40 -5.44
CA LEU A 78 8.55 10.01 -6.54
C LEU A 78 8.52 11.54 -6.46
N GLU A 79 8.43 12.11 -5.26
CA GLU A 79 8.40 13.56 -5.08
C GLU A 79 9.77 14.19 -5.40
N ILE A 80 10.89 13.51 -5.10
CA ILE A 80 12.25 13.99 -5.40
C ILE A 80 12.50 14.09 -6.91
N ASP A 81 11.81 13.29 -7.73
CA ASP A 81 11.91 13.34 -9.19
C ASP A 81 11.25 14.60 -9.79
N HIS A 82 10.48 15.36 -9.00
CA HIS A 82 9.86 16.60 -9.45
C HIS A 82 10.85 17.78 -9.42
N ILE A 83 10.80 18.63 -10.45
CA ILE A 83 11.62 19.85 -10.57
C ILE A 83 11.45 20.79 -9.36
N ARG A 84 10.26 20.83 -8.76
CA ARG A 84 9.95 21.56 -7.53
C ARG A 84 9.28 20.63 -6.53
N PRO A 85 10.05 19.96 -5.65
CA PRO A 85 9.48 19.04 -4.67
C PRO A 85 8.63 19.80 -3.66
N ARG A 86 7.41 19.32 -3.41
CA ARG A 86 6.49 19.87 -2.43
C ARG A 86 6.89 19.40 -1.05
N TRP A 87 7.29 20.34 -0.21
CA TRP A 87 7.73 20.06 1.16
C TRP A 87 6.68 19.32 1.99
N LEU A 88 5.39 19.65 1.80
CA LEU A 88 4.29 18.98 2.48
C LEU A 88 4.19 17.50 2.09
N THR A 89 4.36 17.14 0.82
CA THR A 89 4.34 15.73 0.39
C THR A 89 5.49 14.94 0.99
N LEU A 90 6.68 15.55 1.06
CA LEU A 90 7.84 14.95 1.71
C LEU A 90 7.59 14.75 3.22
N ALA A 91 7.12 15.78 3.92
CA ALA A 91 6.80 15.68 5.35
C ALA A 91 5.75 14.60 5.63
N LEU A 92 4.69 14.54 4.84
CA LEU A 92 3.63 13.54 4.98
C LEU A 92 4.11 12.13 4.62
N SER A 93 5.09 11.99 3.72
CA SER A 93 5.70 10.69 3.41
C SER A 93 6.50 10.08 4.56
N LEU A 94 6.88 10.90 5.55
CA LEU A 94 7.55 10.44 6.78
C LEU A 94 6.55 9.96 7.84
N LEU A 95 5.27 10.31 7.74
CA LEU A 95 4.27 9.89 8.74
C LEU A 95 4.08 8.36 8.79
N PRO A 96 3.96 7.62 7.67
CA PRO A 96 3.81 6.17 7.70
C PRO A 96 4.95 5.42 8.41
N PRO A 97 6.25 5.65 8.11
CA PRO A 97 7.34 5.00 8.84
C PRO A 97 7.32 5.33 10.33
N LEU A 98 7.12 6.61 10.67
CA LEU A 98 7.08 7.04 12.07
C LEU A 98 5.91 6.41 12.83
N ALA A 99 4.72 6.33 12.22
CA ALA A 99 3.56 5.68 12.79
C ALA A 99 3.79 4.17 12.97
N GLY A 100 4.40 3.50 11.99
CA GLY A 100 4.75 2.09 12.09
C GLY A 100 5.73 1.79 13.23
N VAL A 101 6.74 2.63 13.43
CA VAL A 101 7.68 2.49 14.56
C VAL A 101 7.00 2.80 15.89
N ALA A 102 6.19 3.86 15.95
CA ALA A 102 5.46 4.22 17.15
C ALA A 102 4.48 3.12 17.60
N LEU A 103 3.75 2.51 16.67
CA LEU A 103 2.86 1.38 16.94
C LEU A 103 3.62 0.14 17.41
N MET A 104 4.77 -0.15 16.78
CA MET A 104 5.63 -1.27 17.16
C MET A 104 6.21 -1.10 18.56
N LEU A 105 6.73 0.09 18.88
CA LEU A 105 7.27 0.39 20.22
C LEU A 105 6.18 0.49 21.29
N GLY A 106 4.97 0.90 20.88
CA GLY A 106 3.77 0.87 21.72
C GLY A 106 3.35 -0.55 22.12
N ALA A 107 3.94 -1.59 21.53
CA ALA A 107 3.57 -2.97 21.80
C ALA A 107 3.73 -3.39 23.27
N GLU A 108 4.70 -2.81 23.96
CA GLU A 108 4.96 -3.04 25.39
C GLU A 108 3.91 -2.40 26.30
N ARG A 109 3.11 -1.46 25.78
CA ARG A 109 2.13 -0.67 26.56
C ARG A 109 0.68 -1.03 26.24
N PHE A 110 0.39 -1.47 25.01
CA PHE A 110 -0.98 -1.69 24.52
C PHE A 110 -1.20 -3.15 24.12
N GLY A 111 -2.41 -3.68 24.32
CA GLY A 111 -2.75 -5.05 23.91
C GLY A 111 -2.68 -5.27 22.39
N ALA A 112 -2.52 -6.53 21.97
CA ALA A 112 -2.36 -6.92 20.57
C ALA A 112 -3.48 -6.39 19.65
N ALA A 113 -4.73 -6.42 20.13
CA ALA A 113 -5.87 -5.92 19.36
C ALA A 113 -5.78 -4.41 19.05
N TRP A 114 -5.28 -3.61 19.99
CA TRP A 114 -5.12 -2.17 19.78
C TRP A 114 -4.03 -1.89 18.74
N GLN A 115 -2.93 -2.63 18.79
CA GLN A 115 -1.82 -2.50 17.84
C GLN A 115 -2.25 -2.87 16.43
N LEU A 116 -2.89 -4.03 16.27
CA LEU A 116 -3.39 -4.52 14.98
C LEU A 116 -4.41 -3.55 14.38
N SER A 117 -5.31 -3.00 15.22
CA SER A 117 -6.25 -1.94 14.81
C SER A 117 -5.53 -0.68 14.35
N GLY A 118 -4.49 -0.25 15.08
CA GLY A 118 -3.67 0.90 14.71
C GLY A 118 -2.97 0.71 13.37
N PHE A 119 -2.32 -0.44 13.13
CA PHE A 119 -1.69 -0.75 11.85
C PHE A 119 -2.71 -0.77 10.72
N LEU A 120 -3.86 -1.41 10.93
CA LEU A 120 -4.95 -1.45 9.94
C LEU A 120 -5.39 -0.04 9.57
N PHE A 121 -5.62 0.83 10.56
CA PHE A 121 -6.01 2.21 10.35
C PHE A 121 -4.97 3.00 9.55
N VAL A 122 -3.68 2.88 9.88
CA VAL A 122 -2.60 3.56 9.15
C VAL A 122 -2.48 3.05 7.71
N PHE A 123 -2.60 1.73 7.48
CA PHE A 123 -2.62 1.18 6.13
C PHE A 123 -3.80 1.70 5.29
N LEU A 124 -4.98 1.84 5.89
CA LEU A 124 -6.16 2.38 5.21
C LEU A 124 -6.02 3.87 4.88
N LEU A 125 -5.48 4.68 5.80
CA LEU A 125 -5.17 6.09 5.53
C LEU A 125 -4.14 6.22 4.40
N GLN A 126 -3.09 5.40 4.46
CA GLN A 126 -2.06 5.38 3.41
C GLN A 126 -2.63 4.95 2.06
N TRP A 127 -3.54 3.96 2.05
CA TRP A 127 -4.23 3.53 0.85
C TRP A 127 -5.14 4.61 0.26
N LEU A 128 -5.91 5.31 1.10
CA LEU A 128 -6.76 6.42 0.67
C LEU A 128 -5.92 7.53 0.01
N TRP A 129 -4.75 7.82 0.59
CA TRP A 129 -3.80 8.76 0.02
C TRP A 129 -3.25 8.28 -1.33
N ASP A 130 -2.87 7.00 -1.43
CA ASP A 130 -2.31 6.42 -2.66
C ASP A 130 -3.34 6.31 -3.80
N VAL A 131 -4.63 6.15 -3.51
CA VAL A 131 -5.70 6.12 -4.53
C VAL A 131 -6.12 7.51 -5.00
N THR A 132 -6.10 8.50 -4.11
CA THR A 132 -6.45 9.90 -4.46
C THR A 132 -5.34 10.60 -5.24
N SER A 133 -4.10 10.20 -4.99
CA SER A 133 -2.92 10.75 -5.67
C SER A 133 -2.64 10.04 -6.99
N HIS A 134 -2.77 10.75 -8.10
CA HIS A 134 -2.55 10.20 -9.45
C HIS A 134 -1.07 10.26 -9.88
N GLU A 135 -0.14 10.06 -8.94
CA GLU A 135 1.30 10.13 -9.20
C GLU A 135 1.85 8.77 -9.65
N GLY A 136 2.51 8.74 -10.81
CA GLY A 136 3.12 7.56 -11.40
C GLY A 136 2.23 6.83 -12.41
N PRO A 137 2.57 5.58 -12.78
CA PRO A 137 1.87 4.84 -13.83
C PRO A 137 0.39 4.61 -13.50
N ALA A 138 -0.48 4.69 -14.52
CA ALA A 138 -1.93 4.56 -14.37
C ALA A 138 -2.40 3.24 -13.72
N TRP A 139 -1.55 2.21 -13.71
CA TRP A 139 -1.84 0.92 -13.08
C TRP A 139 -1.48 0.83 -11.59
N ARG A 140 -0.70 1.78 -11.07
CA ARG A 140 -0.20 1.78 -9.68
C ARG A 140 -1.31 1.79 -8.62
N PRO A 141 -2.41 2.59 -8.75
CA PRO A 141 -3.49 2.56 -7.75
C PRO A 141 -4.16 1.20 -7.64
N ARG A 142 -4.37 0.49 -8.77
CA ARG A 142 -4.98 -0.85 -8.76
C ARG A 142 -4.11 -1.88 -8.04
N LEU A 143 -2.81 -1.87 -8.33
CA LEU A 143 -1.85 -2.73 -7.64
C LEU A 143 -1.81 -2.42 -6.14
N ARG A 144 -1.75 -1.14 -5.78
CA ARG A 144 -1.76 -0.69 -4.37
C ARG A 144 -3.00 -1.15 -3.63
N THR A 145 -4.18 -1.02 -4.22
CA THR A 145 -5.41 -1.55 -3.62
C THR A 145 -5.30 -3.04 -3.34
N LEU A 146 -4.87 -3.85 -4.32
CA LEU A 146 -4.77 -5.29 -4.12
C LEU A 146 -3.75 -5.68 -3.04
N LEU A 147 -2.60 -5.02 -2.98
CA LEU A 147 -1.60 -5.28 -1.95
C LEU A 147 -2.05 -4.82 -0.57
N THR A 148 -2.63 -3.62 -0.45
CA THR A 148 -3.14 -3.13 0.83
C THR A 148 -4.31 -3.96 1.32
N THR A 149 -5.21 -4.40 0.43
CA THR A 149 -6.30 -5.32 0.81
C THR A 149 -5.76 -6.65 1.32
N GLY A 150 -4.73 -7.23 0.68
CA GLY A 150 -4.11 -8.47 1.16
C GLY A 150 -3.48 -8.33 2.55
N ALA A 151 -2.75 -7.24 2.79
CA ALA A 151 -2.20 -6.92 4.10
C ALA A 151 -3.30 -6.66 5.15
N ALA A 152 -4.32 -5.89 4.79
CA ALA A 152 -5.44 -5.54 5.66
C ALA A 152 -6.25 -6.77 6.06
N LEU A 153 -6.53 -7.70 5.13
CA LEU A 153 -7.20 -8.96 5.45
C LEU A 153 -6.37 -9.81 6.42
N SER A 154 -5.06 -9.89 6.22
CA SER A 154 -4.16 -10.63 7.11
C SER A 154 -4.12 -10.03 8.52
N LEU A 155 -4.10 -8.70 8.62
CA LEU A 155 -4.16 -7.98 9.89
C LEU A 155 -5.53 -8.09 10.57
N ALA A 156 -6.62 -7.99 9.81
CA ALA A 156 -7.98 -8.13 10.33
C ALA A 156 -8.22 -9.54 10.88
N PHE A 157 -7.70 -10.56 10.21
CA PHE A 157 -7.81 -11.95 10.67
C PHE A 157 -7.03 -12.17 11.98
N ALA A 158 -5.82 -11.62 12.08
CA ALA A 158 -5.07 -11.64 13.33
C ALA A 158 -5.77 -10.83 14.44
N LEU A 159 -6.42 -9.71 14.09
CA LEU A 159 -7.16 -8.87 15.03
C LEU A 159 -8.37 -9.61 15.61
N GLU A 160 -9.15 -10.29 14.77
CA GLU A 160 -10.27 -11.12 15.21
C GLU A 160 -9.81 -12.17 16.22
N GLN A 161 -8.73 -12.88 15.92
CA GLN A 161 -8.14 -13.82 16.87
C GLN A 161 -7.68 -13.16 18.17
N ALA A 162 -7.07 -11.98 18.10
CA ALA A 162 -6.60 -11.25 19.27
C ALA A 162 -7.73 -10.73 20.17
N LEU A 163 -8.91 -10.46 19.59
CA LEU A 163 -10.12 -10.08 20.33
C LEU A 163 -10.82 -11.29 20.97
N ALA A 164 -10.60 -12.48 20.42
CA ALA A 164 -11.16 -13.74 20.92
C ALA A 164 -10.33 -14.38 22.06
N LEU A 165 -9.14 -13.85 22.36
CA LEU A 165 -8.26 -14.27 23.46
C LEU A 165 -8.51 -13.43 24.71
#